data_AF-A0A498PNN4-F1
#
_entry.id   AF-A0A498PNN4-F1
#
_cell.length_a   1.000
_cell.length_b   1.000
_cell.length_c   1.000
_cell.angle_alpha   90.00
_cell.angle_beta   90.00
_cell.angle_gamma   90.00
#
_symmetry.space_group_name_H-M   'P 1'
#
loop_
_entity.id
_entity.type
_entity.pdbx_description
1 polymer ?
#
loop_
_entity_poly.entity_id
_entity_poly.type
_entity_poly.pdbx_seq_one_letter_code
_entity_poly.pdbx_strand_id
1 'polypeptide(L)'
;MPLTRLDRVLCDIPTRIVACSGGVDSLLLATVAHRAAPQSTTVAHAVTPAVPAAATARVVAHAEAEGWTLQLVRSKEFDDERYLSNPRNRCYFCKSHLYTAIRELPTCDGATMLSGANVDDLGEYRPGLIAAEENHVRHPYVEAGLGKEDIRSIARTLGLDFADLPASPCLASRLYTDTAVTPLRLRSIEIGEDLLRMLTGIDVVRCRLREDVVLIEVREEDAARVTDEVIDRVAAAMRRVEPSLHRVVLDDKPYRPGRALELLA
;
A
#
# COMPACT_ATOMS: atom_id res chain seq x y z
N MET A 1 -24.51 13.17 -6.54
CA MET A 1 -23.06 13.35 -6.71
C MET A 1 -22.32 12.17 -6.07
N PRO A 2 -21.09 11.85 -6.50
CA PRO A 2 -20.33 10.70 -5.97
C PRO A 2 -20.26 10.63 -4.44
N LEU A 3 -19.96 11.74 -3.76
CA LEU A 3 -19.91 11.83 -2.30
C LEU A 3 -21.25 11.44 -1.64
N THR A 4 -22.38 11.93 -2.16
CA THR A 4 -23.72 11.60 -1.64
C THR A 4 -24.03 10.10 -1.71
N ARG A 5 -23.50 9.39 -2.72
CA ARG A 5 -23.68 7.92 -2.82
C ARG A 5 -22.88 7.21 -1.74
N LEU A 6 -21.65 7.64 -1.52
CA LEU A 6 -20.80 7.12 -0.45
C LEU A 6 -21.41 7.37 0.94
N ASP A 7 -21.90 8.59 1.18
CA ASP A 7 -22.52 8.96 2.46
C ASP A 7 -23.71 8.07 2.78
N ARG A 8 -24.56 7.75 1.80
CA ARG A 8 -25.70 6.84 1.98
C ARG A 8 -25.27 5.45 2.42
N VAL A 9 -24.28 4.86 1.76
CA VAL A 9 -23.74 3.54 2.15
C VAL A 9 -23.19 3.60 3.58
N LEU A 10 -22.47 4.67 3.91
CA LEU A 10 -21.89 4.87 5.22
C LEU A 10 -22.94 5.10 6.32
N CYS A 11 -24.10 5.69 6.03
CA CYS A 11 -25.20 5.82 7.01
C CYS A 11 -25.69 4.46 7.53
N ASP A 12 -25.63 3.42 6.70
CA ASP A 12 -26.05 2.06 7.06
C ASP A 12 -25.01 1.32 7.92
N ILE A 13 -23.90 1.97 8.26
CA ILE A 13 -22.76 1.36 8.98
C ILE A 13 -22.37 2.24 10.19
N PRO A 14 -23.21 2.38 11.21
CA PRO A 14 -23.03 3.36 12.28
C PRO A 14 -21.72 3.16 13.07
N THR A 15 -21.33 1.91 13.33
CA THR A 15 -20.08 1.56 14.01
C THR A 15 -19.14 0.86 13.04
N ARG A 16 -17.94 1.40 12.85
CA ARG A 16 -17.05 0.98 11.76
C ARG A 16 -15.58 1.06 12.12
N ILE A 17 -14.79 0.22 11.45
CA ILE A 17 -13.33 0.27 11.48
C ILE A 17 -12.78 0.27 10.05
N VAL A 18 -12.06 1.33 9.68
CA VAL A 18 -11.52 1.49 8.32
C VAL A 18 -10.08 0.98 8.28
N ALA A 19 -9.83 -0.06 7.49
CA ALA A 19 -8.48 -0.52 7.19
C ALA A 19 -7.79 0.48 6.24
N CYS A 20 -6.92 1.33 6.81
CA CYS A 20 -6.25 2.40 6.11
C CYS A 20 -4.82 2.02 5.69
N SER A 21 -4.53 2.10 4.39
CA SER A 21 -3.21 1.75 3.84
C SER A 21 -2.28 2.95 3.63
N GLY A 22 -2.79 4.18 3.73
CA GLY A 22 -2.07 5.40 3.39
C GLY A 22 -2.10 5.78 1.90
N GLY A 23 -2.78 4.99 1.07
CA GLY A 23 -3.13 5.35 -0.30
C GLY A 23 -4.43 6.18 -0.38
N VAL A 24 -4.63 6.87 -1.50
CA VAL A 24 -5.76 7.80 -1.77
C VAL A 24 -7.09 7.20 -1.37
N ASP A 25 -7.42 6.02 -1.89
CA ASP A 25 -8.71 5.37 -1.67
C ASP A 25 -8.97 5.14 -0.17
N SER A 26 -7.97 4.63 0.55
CA SER A 26 -8.13 4.34 1.97
C SER A 26 -8.10 5.58 2.86
N LEU A 27 -7.34 6.62 2.48
CA LEU A 27 -7.32 7.90 3.19
C LEU A 27 -8.63 8.65 3.02
N LEU A 28 -9.19 8.68 1.81
CA LEU A 28 -10.48 9.28 1.57
C LEU A 28 -11.57 8.54 2.35
N LEU A 29 -11.56 7.20 2.32
CA LEU A 29 -12.57 6.42 3.03
C LEU A 29 -12.51 6.70 4.53
N ALA A 30 -11.31 6.71 5.11
CA ALA A 30 -11.11 7.06 6.51
C ALA A 30 -11.62 8.47 6.82
N THR A 31 -11.29 9.45 5.98
CA THR A 31 -11.72 10.85 6.12
C THR A 31 -13.24 10.97 6.13
N VAL A 32 -13.91 10.47 5.09
CA VAL A 32 -15.37 10.61 4.95
C VAL A 32 -16.10 9.80 6.02
N ALA A 33 -15.65 8.58 6.30
CA ALA A 33 -16.24 7.74 7.32
C ALA A 33 -16.13 8.38 8.72
N HIS A 34 -14.95 8.91 9.06
CA HIS A 34 -14.73 9.54 10.35
C HIS A 34 -15.50 10.86 10.49
N ARG A 35 -15.52 11.72 9.46
CA ARG A 35 -16.32 12.95 9.47
C ARG A 35 -17.82 12.68 9.64
N ALA A 36 -18.32 11.57 9.08
CA ALA A 36 -19.72 11.19 9.21
C ALA A 36 -20.09 10.67 10.62
N ALA A 37 -19.17 9.96 11.29
CA ALA A 37 -19.43 9.35 12.60
C ALA A 37 -18.14 9.25 13.45
N PRO A 38 -17.64 10.38 13.99
CA PRO A 38 -16.30 10.44 14.60
C PRO A 38 -16.18 9.61 15.89
N GLN A 39 -17.25 9.49 16.66
CA GLN A 39 -17.27 8.74 17.92
C GLN A 39 -17.33 7.22 17.74
N SER A 40 -17.72 6.75 16.55
CA SER A 40 -17.94 5.33 16.26
C SER A 40 -17.14 4.85 15.04
N THR A 41 -16.17 5.65 14.59
CA THR A 41 -15.24 5.30 13.51
C THR A 41 -13.83 5.17 14.05
N THR A 42 -13.28 3.97 13.98
CA THR A 42 -11.85 3.73 14.17
C THR A 42 -11.15 3.67 12.82
N VAL A 43 -9.95 4.23 12.72
CA VAL A 43 -9.05 4.02 11.58
C VAL A 43 -7.95 3.07 12.02
N ALA A 44 -7.77 1.96 11.32
CA ALA A 44 -6.74 0.97 11.63
C ALA A 44 -5.67 0.97 10.55
N HIS A 45 -4.41 1.11 10.92
CA HIS A 45 -3.27 1.12 10.00
C HIS A 45 -2.21 0.12 10.42
N ALA A 46 -1.80 -0.75 9.50
CA ALA A 46 -0.74 -1.71 9.80
C ALA A 46 0.64 -1.06 9.76
N VAL A 47 1.49 -1.44 10.71
CA VAL A 47 2.90 -1.06 10.78
C VAL A 47 3.74 -2.32 10.77
N THR A 48 4.14 -2.74 9.58
CA THR A 48 4.95 -3.95 9.35
C THR A 48 6.08 -3.62 8.38
N PRO A 49 7.13 -4.45 8.27
CA PRO A 49 8.23 -4.20 7.33
C PRO A 49 7.80 -4.07 5.86
N ALA A 50 6.58 -4.48 5.49
CA ALA A 50 6.04 -4.34 4.14
C ALA A 50 5.37 -2.99 3.85
N VAL A 51 5.03 -2.23 4.89
CA VAL A 51 4.38 -0.92 4.77
C VAL A 51 5.45 0.16 4.67
N PRO A 52 5.48 0.96 3.59
CA PRO A 52 6.43 2.06 3.47
C PRO A 52 6.31 3.05 4.63
N ALA A 53 7.42 3.51 5.19
CA ALA A 53 7.45 4.46 6.30
C ALA A 53 6.72 5.76 5.96
N ALA A 54 6.81 6.22 4.71
CA ALA A 54 6.09 7.40 4.22
C ALA A 54 4.55 7.22 4.23
N ALA A 55 4.06 5.98 4.05
CA ALA A 55 2.63 5.71 4.14
C ALA A 55 2.15 5.80 5.61
N THR A 56 2.92 5.24 6.55
CA THR A 56 2.64 5.36 7.98
C THR A 56 2.66 6.81 8.45
N ALA A 57 3.71 7.56 8.09
CA ALA A 57 3.84 8.97 8.43
C ALA A 57 2.64 9.79 7.92
N ARG A 58 2.19 9.52 6.69
CA ARG A 58 1.01 10.17 6.10
C ARG A 58 -0.27 9.84 6.86
N VAL A 59 -0.50 8.57 7.22
CA VAL A 59 -1.69 8.18 7.99
C VAL A 59 -1.71 8.85 9.35
N VAL A 60 -0.57 8.91 10.05
CA VAL A 60 -0.45 9.60 11.33
C VAL A 60 -0.73 11.09 11.19
N ALA A 61 -0.14 11.76 10.21
CA ALA A 61 -0.37 13.19 9.96
C ALA A 61 -1.84 13.50 9.66
N HIS A 62 -2.51 12.68 8.84
CA HIS A 62 -3.95 12.86 8.59
C HIS A 62 -4.81 12.54 9.82
N ALA A 63 -4.43 11.55 10.62
CA ALA A 63 -5.14 11.26 11.85
C ALA A 63 -5.10 12.46 12.81
N GLU A 64 -3.95 13.12 12.94
CA GLU A 64 -3.81 14.35 13.74
C GLU A 64 -4.63 15.50 13.16
N ALA A 65 -4.56 15.72 11.84
CA ALA A 65 -5.27 16.82 11.18
C ALA A 65 -6.80 16.66 11.17
N GLU A 66 -7.30 15.43 11.01
CA GLU A 66 -8.72 15.11 10.91
C GLU A 66 -9.32 14.61 12.24
N GLY A 67 -8.51 14.52 13.30
CA GLY A 67 -8.93 14.07 14.62
C GLY A 67 -9.36 12.60 14.67
N TRP A 68 -8.74 11.73 13.87
CA TRP A 68 -9.12 10.31 13.81
C TRP A 68 -8.84 9.58 15.11
N THR A 69 -9.75 8.66 15.47
CA THR A 69 -9.41 7.56 16.39
C THR A 69 -8.52 6.55 15.65
N LEU A 70 -7.21 6.79 15.63
CA LEU A 70 -6.22 5.95 14.95
C LEU A 70 -5.73 4.79 15.84
N GLN A 71 -5.72 3.58 15.30
CA GLN A 71 -5.11 2.38 15.88
C GLN A 71 -3.99 1.90 14.96
N LEU A 72 -2.77 1.86 15.48
CA LEU A 72 -1.63 1.23 14.79
C LEU A 72 -1.61 -0.26 15.13
N VAL A 73 -1.60 -1.10 14.10
CA VAL A 73 -1.74 -2.55 14.22
C VAL A 73 -0.46 -3.22 13.74
N ARG A 74 -0.03 -4.27 14.42
CA ARG A 74 1.05 -5.16 13.94
C ARG A 74 0.44 -6.50 13.58
N SER A 75 0.35 -6.78 12.28
CA SER A 75 -0.03 -8.10 11.79
C SER A 75 1.16 -9.06 11.81
N LYS A 76 0.86 -10.36 11.72
CA LYS A 76 1.83 -11.45 11.88
C LYS A 76 2.18 -12.13 10.56
N GLU A 77 2.08 -11.41 9.44
CA GLU A 77 2.37 -12.00 8.12
C GLU A 77 3.83 -12.43 7.99
N PHE A 78 4.75 -11.82 8.75
CA PHE A 78 6.17 -12.20 8.78
C PHE A 78 6.46 -13.47 9.58
N ASP A 79 5.46 -14.03 10.27
CA ASP A 79 5.54 -15.33 10.95
C ASP A 79 4.96 -16.47 10.08
N ASP A 80 4.51 -16.16 8.85
CA ASP A 80 3.83 -17.10 7.96
C ASP A 80 4.64 -17.36 6.69
N GLU A 81 5.17 -18.59 6.57
CA GLU A 81 5.96 -19.01 5.41
C GLU A 81 5.20 -18.87 4.08
N ARG A 82 3.86 -18.93 4.09
CA ARG A 82 3.04 -18.74 2.89
C ARG A 82 3.05 -17.29 2.40
N TYR A 83 3.34 -16.33 3.28
CA TYR A 83 3.61 -14.95 2.90
C TYR A 83 5.10 -14.76 2.55
N LEU A 84 6.00 -15.32 3.37
CA LEU A 84 7.46 -15.15 3.21
C LEU A 84 7.98 -15.75 1.90
N SER A 85 7.43 -16.88 1.43
CA SER A 85 7.77 -17.49 0.15
C SER A 85 7.37 -16.66 -1.08
N ASN A 86 6.62 -15.56 -0.90
CA ASN A 86 6.22 -14.63 -1.95
C ASN A 86 5.47 -15.27 -3.15
N PRO A 87 4.43 -16.10 -2.91
CA PRO A 87 3.68 -16.70 -4.00
C PRO A 87 2.82 -15.65 -4.73
N ARG A 88 2.25 -16.01 -5.88
CA ARG A 88 1.35 -15.13 -6.65
C ARG A 88 0.17 -14.60 -5.83
N ASN A 89 -0.31 -15.37 -4.86
CA ASN A 89 -1.38 -15.00 -3.95
C ASN A 89 -0.87 -14.41 -2.61
N ARG A 90 0.38 -13.93 -2.50
CA ARG A 90 0.93 -13.30 -1.27
C ARG A 90 -0.02 -12.26 -0.66
N CYS A 91 -0.68 -11.46 -1.49
CA CYS A 91 -1.64 -10.45 -1.05
C CYS A 91 -2.83 -11.03 -0.26
N TYR A 92 -3.25 -12.27 -0.54
CA TYR A 92 -4.25 -12.98 0.26
C TYR A 92 -3.73 -13.17 1.69
N PHE A 93 -2.57 -13.83 1.86
CA PHE A 93 -2.01 -14.07 3.19
C PHE A 93 -1.75 -12.78 3.96
N CYS A 94 -1.17 -11.77 3.31
CA CYS A 94 -0.95 -10.45 3.91
C CYS A 94 -2.26 -9.83 4.43
N LYS A 95 -3.33 -9.88 3.62
CA LYS A 95 -4.64 -9.33 4.01
C LYS A 95 -5.35 -10.17 5.07
N SER A 96 -5.25 -11.50 5.03
CA SER A 96 -5.81 -12.36 6.07
C SER A 96 -5.19 -12.01 7.43
N HIS A 97 -3.86 -11.90 7.52
CA HIS A 97 -3.18 -11.48 8.75
C HIS A 97 -3.55 -10.07 9.20
N LEU A 98 -3.69 -9.13 8.26
CA LEU A 98 -4.16 -7.77 8.56
C LEU A 98 -5.55 -7.79 9.20
N TYR A 99 -6.51 -8.46 8.57
CA TYR A 99 -7.90 -8.48 9.04
C TYR A 99 -8.04 -9.22 10.36
N THR A 100 -7.31 -10.32 10.56
CA THR A 100 -7.21 -10.99 11.87
C THR A 100 -6.69 -10.03 12.94
N ALA A 101 -5.60 -9.32 12.68
CA ALA A 101 -5.03 -8.39 13.66
C ALA A 101 -5.96 -7.20 13.97
N ILE A 102 -6.72 -6.70 12.99
CA ILE A 102 -7.73 -5.65 13.22
C ILE A 102 -8.89 -6.20 14.07
N ARG A 103 -9.31 -7.45 13.87
CA ARG A 103 -10.37 -8.09 14.66
C ARG A 103 -10.02 -8.25 16.13
N GLU A 104 -8.74 -8.34 16.46
CA GLU A 104 -8.25 -8.41 17.84
C GLU A 104 -8.29 -7.05 18.57
N LEU A 105 -8.58 -5.94 17.87
CA LEU A 105 -8.68 -4.63 18.49
C LEU A 105 -9.94 -4.52 19.36
N PRO A 106 -9.87 -3.90 20.55
CA PRO A 106 -11.03 -3.70 21.41
C PRO A 106 -12.17 -2.92 20.74
N THR A 107 -11.84 -2.04 19.78
CA THR A 107 -12.81 -1.24 19.04
C THR A 107 -13.47 -1.98 17.89
N CYS A 108 -13.07 -3.23 17.61
CA CYS A 108 -13.67 -4.03 16.54
C CYS A 108 -14.98 -4.69 16.98
N ASP A 109 -15.25 -4.81 18.30
CA ASP A 109 -16.49 -5.40 18.78
C ASP A 109 -17.71 -4.59 18.33
N GLY A 110 -18.66 -5.25 17.68
CA GLY A 110 -19.83 -4.62 17.05
C GLY A 110 -19.52 -3.68 15.86
N ALA A 111 -18.26 -3.51 15.47
CA ALA A 111 -17.87 -2.65 14.36
C ALA A 111 -17.81 -3.41 13.04
N THR A 112 -18.27 -2.79 11.95
CA THR A 112 -18.09 -3.33 10.60
C THR A 112 -16.75 -2.90 10.02
N MET A 113 -15.94 -3.85 9.57
CA MET A 113 -14.66 -3.57 8.93
C MET A 113 -14.85 -3.10 7.49
N LEU A 114 -14.18 -2.01 7.13
CA LEU A 114 -14.26 -1.38 5.81
C LEU A 114 -12.90 -1.37 5.13
N SER A 115 -12.88 -1.51 3.81
CA SER A 115 -11.67 -1.27 3.01
C SER A 115 -11.96 -0.53 1.72
N GLY A 116 -10.95 0.18 1.22
CA GLY A 116 -11.06 1.06 0.05
C GLY A 116 -11.05 0.37 -1.30
N ALA A 117 -11.48 -0.89 -1.42
CA ALA A 117 -11.68 -1.51 -2.73
C ALA A 117 -12.82 -0.80 -3.48
N ASN A 118 -12.66 -0.61 -4.78
CA ASN A 118 -13.56 0.17 -5.64
C ASN A 118 -13.98 -0.63 -6.88
N VAL A 119 -14.90 -0.10 -7.71
CA VAL A 119 -15.45 -0.87 -8.84
C VAL A 119 -14.42 -1.25 -9.90
N ASP A 120 -13.34 -0.48 -10.07
CA ASP A 120 -12.27 -0.77 -11.02
C ASP A 120 -11.46 -2.01 -10.61
N ASP A 121 -11.60 -2.45 -9.37
CA ASP A 121 -10.88 -3.59 -8.81
C ASP A 121 -11.57 -4.93 -9.09
N LEU A 122 -12.86 -4.93 -9.46
CA LEU A 122 -13.71 -6.14 -9.58
C LEU A 122 -13.35 -7.04 -10.78
N GLY A 123 -12.66 -6.50 -11.79
CA GLY A 123 -12.20 -7.24 -12.96
C GLY A 123 -10.74 -7.69 -12.88
N GLU A 124 -10.03 -7.35 -11.80
CA GLU A 124 -8.61 -7.64 -11.63
C GLU A 124 -8.40 -8.90 -10.77
N TYR A 125 -7.33 -9.66 -11.04
CA TYR A 125 -6.93 -10.74 -10.14
C TYR A 125 -6.42 -10.14 -8.82
N ARG A 126 -7.28 -10.16 -7.80
CA ARG A 126 -6.99 -9.58 -6.47
C ARG A 126 -7.22 -10.58 -5.34
N PRO A 127 -6.21 -11.41 -5.03
CA PRO A 127 -6.29 -12.38 -3.92
C PRO A 127 -6.64 -11.74 -2.56
N GLY A 128 -6.30 -10.47 -2.37
CA GLY A 128 -6.65 -9.73 -1.15
C GLY A 128 -8.16 -9.52 -0.95
N LEU A 129 -8.97 -9.55 -2.02
CA LEU A 129 -10.44 -9.46 -1.92
C LEU A 129 -11.05 -10.76 -1.38
N ILE A 130 -10.44 -11.91 -1.68
CA ILE A 130 -10.85 -13.20 -1.11
C ILE A 130 -10.69 -13.16 0.41
N ALA A 131 -9.52 -12.71 0.90
CA ALA A 131 -9.29 -12.54 2.33
C ALA A 131 -10.25 -11.53 2.98
N ALA A 132 -10.68 -10.50 2.24
CA ALA A 132 -11.64 -9.50 2.69
C ALA A 132 -13.05 -10.11 2.83
N GLU A 133 -13.49 -10.89 1.86
CA GLU A 133 -14.77 -11.61 1.87
C GLU A 133 -14.86 -12.59 3.04
N GLU A 134 -13.83 -13.43 3.23
CA GLU A 134 -13.73 -14.37 4.35
C GLU A 134 -13.75 -13.68 5.72
N ASN A 135 -13.28 -12.42 5.77
CA ASN A 135 -13.32 -11.58 6.96
C ASN A 135 -14.50 -10.61 6.95
N HIS A 136 -15.56 -10.84 6.16
CA HIS A 136 -16.77 -10.02 6.14
C HIS A 136 -16.50 -8.50 6.03
N VAL A 137 -15.44 -8.13 5.31
CA VAL A 137 -15.06 -6.74 5.10
C VAL A 137 -15.99 -6.15 4.05
N ARG A 138 -16.59 -4.99 4.35
CA ARG A 138 -17.40 -4.24 3.38
C ARG A 138 -16.55 -3.29 2.54
N HIS A 139 -17.04 -3.01 1.34
CA HIS A 139 -16.36 -2.19 0.34
C HIS A 139 -17.27 -1.02 -0.07
N PRO A 140 -17.33 0.08 0.71
CA PRO A 140 -18.31 1.14 0.49
C PRO A 140 -18.27 1.77 -0.91
N TYR A 141 -17.10 1.81 -1.55
CA TYR A 141 -16.98 2.32 -2.91
C TYR A 141 -17.62 1.39 -3.94
N VAL A 142 -17.46 0.08 -3.80
CA VAL A 142 -18.14 -0.90 -4.66
C VAL A 142 -19.65 -0.77 -4.50
N GLU A 143 -20.14 -0.71 -3.27
CA GLU A 143 -21.56 -0.59 -2.95
C GLU A 143 -22.18 0.73 -3.45
N ALA A 144 -21.40 1.82 -3.45
CA ALA A 144 -21.81 3.11 -3.99
C ALA A 144 -21.62 3.24 -5.51
N GLY A 145 -21.04 2.23 -6.18
CA GLY A 145 -20.71 2.26 -7.60
C GLY A 145 -19.67 3.32 -7.96
N LEU A 146 -18.62 3.45 -7.15
CA LEU A 146 -17.56 4.46 -7.28
C LEU A 146 -16.25 3.83 -7.76
N GLY A 147 -15.65 4.45 -8.78
CA GLY A 147 -14.32 4.12 -9.29
C GLY A 147 -13.23 5.09 -8.79
N LYS A 148 -12.00 4.87 -9.25
CA LYS A 148 -10.82 5.68 -8.90
C LYS A 148 -10.97 7.15 -9.28
N GLU A 149 -11.61 7.44 -10.41
CA GLU A 149 -11.86 8.82 -10.85
C GLU A 149 -12.84 9.53 -9.92
N ASP A 150 -13.93 8.87 -9.51
CA ASP A 150 -14.87 9.40 -8.52
C ASP A 150 -14.16 9.71 -7.20
N ILE A 151 -13.35 8.76 -6.70
CA ILE A 151 -12.59 8.88 -5.45
C ILE A 151 -11.67 10.11 -5.51
N ARG A 152 -10.87 10.26 -6.58
CA ARG A 152 -10.00 11.42 -6.75
C ARG A 152 -10.79 12.71 -6.87
N SER A 153 -11.92 12.71 -7.59
CA SER A 153 -12.79 13.87 -7.68
C SER A 153 -13.32 14.30 -6.32
N ILE A 154 -13.78 13.36 -5.49
CA ILE A 154 -14.24 13.66 -4.12
C ILE A 154 -13.09 14.25 -3.30
N ALA A 155 -11.90 13.65 -3.34
CA ALA A 155 -10.73 14.14 -2.61
C ALA A 155 -10.38 15.59 -2.99
N ARG A 156 -10.40 15.93 -4.29
CA ARG A 156 -10.20 17.32 -4.76
C ARG A 156 -11.30 18.27 -4.30
N THR A 157 -12.57 17.85 -4.39
CA THR A 157 -13.71 18.66 -3.92
C THR A 157 -13.61 18.96 -2.42
N LEU A 158 -13.09 18.03 -1.63
CA LEU A 158 -12.87 18.20 -0.19
C LEU A 158 -11.58 18.96 0.14
N GLY A 159 -10.80 19.38 -0.86
CA GLY A 159 -9.54 20.12 -0.67
C GLY A 159 -8.43 19.28 -0.04
N LEU A 160 -8.45 17.96 -0.23
CA LEU A 160 -7.47 17.05 0.37
C LEU A 160 -6.20 17.01 -0.49
N ASP A 161 -5.07 17.34 0.12
CA ASP A 161 -3.72 17.41 -0.50
C ASP A 161 -3.26 16.08 -1.14
N PHE A 162 -3.85 14.98 -0.68
CA PHE A 162 -3.53 13.63 -1.10
C PHE A 162 -4.24 13.19 -2.38
N ALA A 163 -5.12 14.02 -2.96
CA ALA A 163 -5.95 13.65 -4.12
C ALA A 163 -5.13 13.21 -5.35
N ASP A 164 -3.93 13.76 -5.52
CA ASP A 164 -3.05 13.49 -6.65
C ASP A 164 -1.87 12.57 -6.31
N LEU A 165 -1.88 11.94 -5.14
CA LEU A 165 -0.84 10.97 -4.78
C LEU A 165 -0.74 9.86 -5.82
N PRO A 166 0.49 9.46 -6.19
CA PRO A 166 0.71 8.30 -7.03
C PRO A 166 0.36 7.02 -6.25
N ALA A 167 -0.06 5.99 -6.98
CA ALA A 167 -0.28 4.68 -6.39
C ALA A 167 1.03 4.16 -5.78
N SER A 168 0.99 3.87 -4.47
CA SER A 168 2.13 3.34 -3.72
C SER A 168 1.77 1.98 -3.14
N PRO A 169 1.99 0.88 -3.88
CA PRO A 169 1.79 -0.47 -3.35
C PRO A 169 2.81 -0.77 -2.25
N CYS A 170 2.58 -1.82 -1.47
CA CYS A 170 3.49 -2.26 -0.41
C CYS A 170 4.91 -2.57 -0.94
N LEU A 171 5.91 -2.53 -0.07
CA LEU A 171 7.31 -2.80 -0.43
C LEU A 171 7.48 -4.22 -1.02
N ALA A 172 6.70 -5.20 -0.56
CA ALA A 172 6.76 -6.57 -1.08
C ALA A 172 6.37 -6.66 -2.57
N SER A 173 5.70 -5.66 -3.15
CA SER A 173 5.44 -5.60 -4.60
C SER A 173 6.69 -5.33 -5.46
N ARG A 174 7.83 -5.01 -4.82
CA ARG A 174 9.13 -4.89 -5.49
C ARG A 174 9.83 -6.23 -5.65
N LEU A 175 9.42 -7.24 -4.90
CA LEU A 175 9.99 -8.58 -5.00
C LEU A 175 9.30 -9.32 -6.14
N TYR A 176 10.07 -9.83 -7.10
CA TYR A 176 9.54 -10.77 -8.09
C TYR A 176 8.97 -12.00 -7.37
N THR A 177 7.92 -12.58 -7.93
CA THR A 177 7.31 -13.82 -7.41
C THR A 177 8.39 -14.86 -7.07
N ASP A 178 8.19 -15.58 -5.97
CA ASP A 178 9.11 -16.58 -5.39
C ASP A 178 10.43 -16.03 -4.82
N THR A 179 10.70 -14.71 -4.95
CA THR A 179 11.77 -14.05 -4.19
C THR A 179 11.32 -13.84 -2.75
N ALA A 180 11.95 -14.56 -1.81
CA ALA A 180 11.55 -14.53 -0.41
C ALA A 180 11.45 -13.11 0.18
N VAL A 181 10.37 -12.86 0.91
CA VAL A 181 10.10 -11.61 1.62
C VAL A 181 10.84 -11.62 2.94
N THR A 182 11.80 -10.70 3.12
CA THR A 182 12.48 -10.52 4.41
C THR A 182 12.45 -9.05 4.83
N PRO A 183 12.43 -8.74 6.14
CA PRO A 183 12.52 -7.36 6.59
C PRO A 183 13.75 -6.62 6.06
N LEU A 184 14.90 -7.30 5.96
CA LEU A 184 16.14 -6.72 5.45
C LEU A 184 16.05 -6.36 3.96
N ARG A 185 15.49 -7.25 3.12
CA ARG A 185 15.26 -6.97 1.69
C ARG A 185 14.30 -5.80 1.49
N LEU A 186 13.20 -5.76 2.23
CA LEU A 186 12.23 -4.67 2.10
C LEU A 186 12.81 -3.32 2.54
N ARG A 187 13.57 -3.33 3.63
CA ARG A 187 14.27 -2.13 4.13
C ARG A 187 15.36 -1.66 3.16
N SER A 188 16.13 -2.57 2.57
CA SER A 188 17.14 -2.20 1.59
C SER A 188 16.51 -1.58 0.35
N ILE A 189 15.38 -2.13 -0.13
CA ILE A 189 14.59 -1.57 -1.24
C ILE A 189 14.09 -0.16 -0.91
N GLU A 190 13.50 0.05 0.27
CA GLU A 190 13.00 1.36 0.68
C GLU A 190 14.13 2.41 0.70
N ILE A 191 15.26 2.09 1.33
CA ILE A 191 16.45 2.96 1.36
C ILE A 191 16.96 3.25 -0.05
N GLY A 192 17.00 2.24 -0.92
CA GLY A 192 17.43 2.40 -2.29
C GLY A 192 16.52 3.34 -3.09
N GLU A 193 15.20 3.15 -3.00
CA GLU A 193 14.23 4.02 -3.65
C GLU A 193 14.30 5.46 -3.11
N ASP A 194 14.41 5.66 -1.80
CA ASP A 194 14.49 7.00 -1.21
C ASP A 194 15.78 7.73 -1.57
N LEU A 195 16.91 7.02 -1.56
CA LEU A 195 18.19 7.60 -1.98
C LEU A 195 18.17 7.95 -3.47
N LEU A 196 17.58 7.12 -4.32
CA LEU A 196 17.40 7.44 -5.74
C LEU A 196 16.59 8.72 -5.92
N ARG A 197 15.44 8.86 -5.24
CA ARG A 197 14.62 10.08 -5.28
C ARG A 197 15.42 11.30 -4.84
N MET A 198 16.17 11.20 -3.75
CA MET A 198 16.98 12.29 -3.22
C MET A 198 18.08 12.73 -4.20
N LEU A 199 18.80 11.78 -4.81
CA LEU A 199 19.95 12.09 -5.67
C LEU A 199 19.55 12.56 -7.06
N THR A 200 18.42 12.06 -7.57
CA THR A 200 18.02 12.30 -8.96
C THR A 200 16.90 13.32 -9.08
N GLY A 201 16.02 13.44 -8.08
CA GLY A 201 14.76 14.18 -8.13
C GLY A 201 13.65 13.47 -8.93
N ILE A 202 13.76 12.16 -9.19
CA ILE A 202 12.74 11.38 -9.89
C ILE A 202 11.62 11.03 -8.92
N ASP A 203 10.36 11.26 -9.28
CA ASP A 203 9.23 10.94 -8.41
C ASP A 203 8.92 9.44 -8.37
N VAL A 204 8.92 8.80 -9.55
CA VAL A 204 8.51 7.41 -9.72
C VAL A 204 9.75 6.52 -9.94
N VAL A 205 10.26 5.99 -8.84
CA VAL A 205 11.36 5.02 -8.81
C VAL A 205 10.87 3.70 -8.22
N ARG A 206 11.30 2.57 -8.77
CA ARG A 206 11.15 1.25 -8.14
C ARG A 206 12.48 0.51 -8.12
N CYS A 207 12.85 -0.04 -6.98
CA CYS A 207 13.97 -0.99 -6.89
C CYS A 207 13.39 -2.40 -6.81
N ARG A 208 13.27 -3.10 -7.94
CA ARG A 208 12.75 -4.47 -7.97
C ARG A 208 13.84 -5.49 -7.68
N LEU A 209 13.57 -6.45 -6.82
CA LEU A 209 14.51 -7.50 -6.48
C LEU A 209 14.05 -8.83 -7.08
N ARG A 210 14.95 -9.46 -7.83
CA ARG A 210 14.83 -10.85 -8.26
C ARG A 210 16.00 -11.60 -7.66
N GLU A 211 15.72 -12.54 -6.76
CA GLU A 211 16.74 -13.27 -6.00
C GLU A 211 17.67 -12.30 -5.22
N ASP A 212 18.87 -12.04 -5.74
CA ASP A 212 19.88 -11.13 -5.18
C ASP A 212 20.24 -9.96 -6.13
N VAL A 213 19.53 -9.81 -7.25
CA VAL A 213 19.73 -8.75 -8.24
C VAL A 213 18.62 -7.70 -8.14
N VAL A 214 19.02 -6.45 -7.93
CA VAL A 214 18.14 -5.28 -7.93
C VAL A 214 18.13 -4.64 -9.31
N LEU A 215 16.94 -4.48 -9.86
CA LEU A 215 16.62 -3.75 -11.08
C LEU A 215 15.97 -2.42 -10.70
N ILE A 216 16.65 -1.31 -10.98
CA ILE A 216 16.12 0.04 -10.81
C ILE A 216 15.25 0.32 -12.03
N GLU A 217 13.95 0.51 -11.80
CA GLU A 217 12.99 0.90 -12.82
C GLU A 217 12.60 2.37 -12.63
N VAL A 218 12.76 3.16 -13.69
CA VAL A 218 12.31 4.55 -13.80
C VAL A 218 11.56 4.73 -15.12
N ARG A 219 10.90 5.86 -15.31
CA ARG A 219 10.30 6.17 -16.63
C ARG A 219 11.39 6.39 -17.67
N GLU A 220 11.05 6.23 -18.95
CA GLU A 220 12.01 6.33 -20.05
C GLU A 220 12.70 7.70 -20.07
N GLU A 221 11.92 8.77 -19.85
CA GLU A 221 12.42 10.14 -19.77
C GLU A 221 13.40 10.40 -18.60
N ASP A 222 13.36 9.55 -17.57
CA ASP A 222 14.16 9.69 -16.36
C ASP A 222 15.45 8.85 -16.38
N ALA A 223 15.60 7.92 -17.32
CA ALA A 223 16.71 6.96 -17.36
C ALA A 223 18.08 7.65 -17.36
N ALA A 224 18.23 8.74 -18.11
CA ALA A 224 19.49 9.49 -18.19
C ALA A 224 19.95 10.11 -16.86
N ARG A 225 19.05 10.26 -15.87
CA ARG A 225 19.36 10.80 -14.54
C ARG A 225 19.93 9.73 -13.60
N VAL A 226 19.80 8.44 -13.94
CA VAL A 226 20.31 7.31 -13.16
C VAL A 226 21.69 6.92 -13.69
N THR A 227 22.71 7.68 -13.30
CA THR A 227 24.10 7.45 -13.72
C THR A 227 24.75 6.29 -12.94
N ASP A 228 25.88 5.79 -13.43
CA ASP A 228 26.67 4.76 -12.73
C ASP A 228 27.04 5.19 -11.30
N GLU A 229 27.39 6.46 -11.10
CA GLU A 229 27.67 7.01 -9.76
C GLU A 229 26.45 6.90 -8.83
N VAL A 230 25.25 7.20 -9.34
CA VAL A 230 24.00 7.06 -8.58
C VAL A 230 23.76 5.59 -8.24
N ILE A 231 23.92 4.69 -9.21
CA ILE A 231 23.76 3.24 -9.03
C ILE A 231 24.73 2.72 -7.96
N ASP A 232 26.00 3.10 -8.00
CA ASP A 232 27.01 2.65 -7.05
C ASP A 232 26.71 3.11 -5.61
N ARG A 233 26.29 4.37 -5.44
CA ARG A 233 25.90 4.91 -4.14
C ARG A 233 24.68 4.18 -3.58
N VAL A 234 23.70 3.91 -4.42
CA VAL A 234 22.48 3.17 -4.06
C VAL A 234 22.84 1.73 -3.70
N ALA A 235 23.64 1.05 -4.52
CA ALA A 235 24.11 -0.30 -4.26
C ALA A 235 24.84 -0.43 -2.93
N ALA A 236 25.75 0.52 -2.63
CA ALA A 236 26.47 0.57 -1.36
C ALA A 236 25.51 0.75 -0.17
N ALA A 237 24.52 1.62 -0.28
CA ALA A 237 23.52 1.84 0.77
C ALA A 237 22.64 0.60 0.99
N MET A 238 22.16 -0.03 -0.08
CA MET A 238 21.34 -1.23 -0.01
C MET A 238 22.10 -2.42 0.61
N ARG A 239 23.35 -2.65 0.17
CA ARG A 239 24.20 -3.75 0.68
C ARG A 239 24.61 -3.59 2.15
N ARG A 240 24.62 -2.37 2.69
CA ARG A 240 24.81 -2.14 4.15
C ARG A 240 23.67 -2.73 4.97
N VAL A 241 22.48 -2.90 4.39
CA VAL A 241 21.29 -3.44 5.06
C VAL A 241 21.05 -4.90 4.70
N GLU A 242 21.20 -5.25 3.42
CA GLU A 242 21.09 -6.62 2.92
C GLU A 242 22.39 -7.00 2.19
N PRO A 243 23.40 -7.53 2.92
CA PRO A 243 24.70 -7.88 2.33
C PRO A 243 24.64 -8.96 1.26
N SER A 244 23.55 -9.75 1.19
CA SER A 244 23.39 -10.79 0.17
C SER A 244 23.10 -10.23 -1.23
N LEU A 245 22.81 -8.93 -1.38
CA LEU A 245 22.56 -8.34 -2.70
C LEU A 245 23.82 -8.38 -3.58
N HIS A 246 23.74 -9.18 -4.64
CA HIS A 246 24.85 -9.39 -5.55
C HIS A 246 25.04 -8.21 -6.50
N ARG A 247 23.96 -7.70 -7.10
CA ARG A 247 24.04 -6.68 -8.16
C ARG A 247 22.91 -5.67 -8.07
N VAL A 248 23.19 -4.41 -8.41
CA VAL A 248 22.19 -3.35 -8.61
C VAL A 248 22.46 -2.71 -9.96
N VAL A 249 21.44 -2.58 -10.80
CA VAL A 249 21.55 -2.00 -12.14
C VAL A 249 20.28 -1.24 -12.52
N LEU A 250 20.40 -0.30 -13.44
CA LEU A 250 19.26 0.25 -14.18
C LEU A 250 18.68 -0.85 -15.08
N ASP A 251 17.36 -1.05 -15.00
CA ASP A 251 16.63 -1.97 -15.88
C ASP A 251 16.65 -1.41 -17.31
N ASP A 252 16.79 -2.28 -18.31
CA ASP A 252 16.74 -1.90 -19.73
C ASP A 252 15.33 -1.52 -20.19
N LYS A 253 14.32 -1.94 -19.41
CA LYS A 253 12.91 -1.65 -19.65
C LYS A 253 12.41 -0.55 -18.70
N PRO A 254 11.60 0.40 -19.22
CA PRO A 254 11.02 1.44 -18.39
C PRO A 254 10.05 0.87 -17.36
N TYR A 255 9.82 1.65 -16.31
CA TYR A 255 8.87 1.33 -15.25
C TYR A 255 7.47 1.09 -15.79
N ARG A 256 6.87 -0.02 -15.36
CA ARG A 256 5.45 -0.31 -15.55
C ARG A 256 4.85 -0.95 -14.28
N PRO A 257 3.61 -0.60 -13.91
CA PRO A 257 2.89 -1.31 -12.85
C PRO A 257 2.76 -2.81 -13.14
N GLY A 258 2.87 -3.66 -12.11
CA GLY A 258 2.62 -5.10 -12.20
C GLY A 258 3.79 -6.00 -12.63
N ARG A 259 4.94 -5.47 -13.09
CA ARG A 259 6.05 -6.30 -13.63
C ARG A 259 6.56 -7.43 -12.72
N ALA A 260 6.51 -7.27 -11.39
CA ALA A 260 6.95 -8.31 -10.46
C ALA A 260 6.03 -9.54 -10.36
N LEU A 261 4.79 -9.45 -10.87
CA LEU A 261 3.82 -10.56 -10.91
C LEU A 261 3.96 -11.42 -12.17
N GLU A 262 4.62 -10.90 -13.20
CA GLU A 262 4.85 -11.65 -14.44
C GLU A 262 5.96 -12.69 -14.22
N LEU A 263 5.60 -13.97 -14.37
CA LEU A 263 6.59 -14.97 -14.76
C LEU A 263 6.90 -14.64 -16.22
N LEU A 264 8.11 -14.17 -16.50
CA LEU A 264 8.60 -14.23 -17.86
C LEU A 264 8.67 -15.71 -18.22
N ALA A 265 7.93 -16.08 -19.26
CA ALA A 265 8.05 -17.37 -19.93
C ALA A 265 9.49 -17.60 -20.40
#